data_AF-A0A537XC67-F1
#
_entry.id   AF-A0A537XC67-F1
#
_cell.length_a   1.000
_cell.length_b   1.000
_cell.length_c   1.000
_cell.angle_alpha   90.00
_cell.angle_beta   90.00
_cell.angle_gamma   90.00
#
_symmetry.space_group_name_H-M   'P 1'
#
loop_
_entity.id
_entity.type
_entity.pdbx_description
1 polymer ?
#
loop_
_entity_poly.entity_id
_entity_poly.type
_entity_poly.pdbx_seq_one_letter_code
_entity_poly.pdbx_strand_id
1 'polypeptide(L)'
;MTVGVIGTGNIGRAVATQATDMGVDLFPVLAALVQWGDRWLGPAGVEMQHHGCGGAVRAELRCDKGHSLAVGDIDLVARPETAS
;
A
#
# COMPACT_ATOMS: atom_id res chain seq x y z
N MET A 1 -19.59 -2.88 -39.43
CA MET A 1 -20.12 -3.34 -38.14
C MET A 1 -20.44 -4.81 -38.30
N THR A 2 -19.62 -5.69 -37.74
CA THR A 2 -19.86 -7.13 -37.78
C THR A 2 -19.61 -7.65 -36.37
N VAL A 3 -20.69 -8.08 -35.72
CA VAL A 3 -20.65 -8.79 -34.44
C VAL A 3 -20.45 -10.26 -34.76
N GLY A 4 -19.31 -10.82 -34.37
CA GLY A 4 -19.02 -12.25 -34.40
C GLY A 4 -18.82 -12.75 -32.98
N VAL A 5 -19.78 -13.53 -32.50
CA VAL A 5 -19.78 -14.17 -31.17
C VAL A 5 -19.56 -15.66 -31.35
N ILE A 6 -18.35 -16.17 -31.13
CA ILE A 6 -18.12 -17.58 -30.76
C ILE A 6 -16.92 -17.61 -29.80
N GLY A 7 -17.18 -18.04 -28.56
CA GLY A 7 -16.14 -18.33 -27.58
C GLY A 7 -15.75 -19.80 -27.57
N THR A 8 -14.56 -20.07 -27.04
CA THR A 8 -14.19 -21.33 -26.38
C THR A 8 -12.92 -21.12 -25.57
N GLY A 9 -12.92 -21.58 -24.31
CA GLY A 9 -11.70 -22.09 -23.70
C GLY A 9 -11.08 -21.28 -22.56
N ASN A 10 -11.63 -21.50 -21.36
CA ASN A 10 -10.98 -21.39 -20.06
C ASN A 10 -10.70 -19.98 -19.53
N ILE A 11 -11.74 -19.37 -18.92
CA ILE A 11 -11.52 -18.41 -17.84
C ILE A 11 -10.81 -19.15 -16.70
N GLY A 12 -9.48 -19.06 -16.69
CA GLY A 12 -8.64 -19.65 -15.66
C GLY A 12 -9.25 -19.31 -14.30
N ARG A 13 -9.43 -20.34 -13.47
CA ARG A 13 -9.98 -20.22 -12.11
C ARG A 13 -9.26 -19.07 -11.41
N ALA A 14 -9.94 -17.95 -11.21
CA ALA A 14 -9.44 -16.87 -10.38
C ALA A 14 -9.28 -17.46 -8.97
N VAL A 15 -8.05 -17.79 -8.59
CA VAL A 15 -7.74 -18.21 -7.23
C VAL A 15 -7.80 -16.92 -6.42
N ALA A 16 -8.84 -16.76 -5.62
CA ALA A 16 -8.92 -15.67 -4.67
C ALA A 16 -7.84 -15.94 -3.59
N THR A 17 -6.73 -15.21 -3.67
CA THR A 17 -5.75 -15.18 -2.59
C THR A 17 -6.30 -14.25 -1.52
N GLN A 18 -6.77 -14.81 -0.41
CA GLN A 18 -7.03 -13.99 0.77
C GLN A 18 -5.69 -13.47 1.29
N ALA A 19 -5.59 -12.15 1.53
CA ALA A 19 -4.44 -11.61 2.23
C ALA A 19 -4.42 -12.20 3.65
N THR A 20 -3.25 -12.66 4.09
CA THR A 20 -3.03 -13.00 5.50
C THR A 20 -2.99 -11.70 6.31
N ASP A 21 -3.18 -11.79 7.63
CA ASP A 21 -3.06 -10.61 8.51
C ASP A 21 -1.69 -9.93 8.31
N MET A 22 -0.62 -10.72 8.18
CA MET A 22 0.72 -10.20 7.84
C MET A 22 0.77 -9.46 6.49
N GLY A 23 -0.01 -9.91 5.50
CA GLY A 23 -0.11 -9.24 4.21
C GLY A 23 -0.89 -7.93 4.27
N VAL A 24 -1.92 -7.86 5.11
CA VAL A 24 -2.69 -6.64 5.37
C VAL A 24 -1.82 -5.61 6.10
N ASP A 25 -1.04 -6.05 7.10
CA ASP A 25 -0.13 -5.19 7.86
C ASP A 25 0.99 -4.55 7.01
N LEU A 26 1.27 -5.10 5.82
CA LEU A 26 2.27 -4.56 4.90
C LEU A 26 1.75 -3.39 4.05
N PHE A 27 0.44 -3.16 4.00
CA PHE A 27 -0.16 -2.14 3.14
C PHE A 27 0.41 -0.71 3.35
N PRO A 28 0.70 -0.24 4.57
CA PRO A 28 1.35 1.06 4.78
C PRO A 28 2.69 1.22 4.07
N VAL A 29 3.48 0.13 3.95
CA VAL A 29 4.76 0.15 3.22
C VAL A 29 4.52 0.32 1.72
N LEU A 30 3.53 -0.37 1.17
CA LEU A 30 3.17 -0.23 -0.25
C LEU A 30 2.70 1.19 -0.56
N ALA A 31 1.89 1.79 0.32
CA ALA A 31 1.46 3.18 0.17
C ALA A 31 2.64 4.16 0.16
N ALA A 32 3.64 3.95 1.04
CA ALA A 32 4.86 4.77 1.06
C ALA A 32 5.67 4.64 -0.24
N LEU A 33 5.75 3.44 -0.82
CA LEU A 33 6.44 3.22 -2.10
C LEU A 33 5.74 3.91 -3.28
N VAL A 34 4.41 3.86 -3.35
CA VAL A 34 3.63 4.59 -4.36
C VAL A 34 3.89 6.09 -4.23
N GLN A 35 3.79 6.63 -3.02
CA GLN A 35 4.04 8.05 -2.76
C GLN A 35 5.47 8.48 -3.12
N TRP A 36 6.47 7.63 -2.87
CA TRP A 36 7.85 7.88 -3.30
C TRP A 36 7.97 7.90 -4.82
N GLY A 37 7.32 6.94 -5.50
CA GLY A 37 7.27 6.87 -6.96
C GLY A 37 6.66 8.12 -7.57
N ASP A 38 5.50 8.55 -7.08
CA ASP A 38 4.84 9.78 -7.55
C ASP A 38 5.74 11.01 -7.41
N ARG A 39 6.54 11.08 -6.34
CA ARG A 39 7.44 12.21 -6.09
C ARG A 39 8.64 12.24 -7.03
N TRP A 40 9.20 11.09 -7.41
CA TRP A 40 10.52 11.01 -8.08
C TRP A 40 10.48 10.47 -9.50
N LEU A 41 9.50 9.62 -9.82
CA LEU A 41 9.34 8.99 -11.13
C LEU A 41 8.21 9.64 -11.95
N GLY A 42 7.39 10.47 -11.29
CA GLY A 42 6.17 11.02 -11.88
C GLY A 42 4.98 10.04 -11.75
N PRO A 43 3.78 10.46 -12.16
CA PRO A 43 2.57 9.70 -11.94
C PRO A 43 2.60 8.37 -12.69
N ALA A 44 2.58 7.25 -11.94
CA ALA A 44 2.65 5.90 -12.47
C ALA A 44 1.30 5.35 -12.98
N GLY A 45 0.27 6.20 -13.07
CA GLY A 45 -1.08 5.83 -13.50
C GLY A 45 -1.95 5.18 -12.41
N VAL A 46 -1.50 5.19 -11.15
CA VAL A 46 -2.25 4.69 -9.99
C VAL A 46 -2.22 5.73 -8.89
N GLU A 47 -3.39 6.05 -8.32
CA GLU A 47 -3.54 6.92 -7.15
C GLU A 47 -4.31 6.18 -6.05
N MET A 48 -3.82 6.23 -4.82
CA MET A 48 -4.54 5.70 -3.67
C MET A 48 -5.49 6.75 -3.11
N GLN A 49 -6.78 6.46 -3.07
CA GLN A 49 -7.81 7.37 -2.57
C GLN A 49 -8.65 6.70 -1.48
N HIS A 50 -9.07 7.48 -0.48
CA HIS A 50 -10.01 7.02 0.52
C HIS A 50 -11.36 6.71 -0.14
N HIS A 51 -11.83 5.47 0.02
CA HIS A 51 -13.08 5.01 -0.59
C HIS A 51 -14.29 5.90 -0.26
N GLY A 52 -14.35 6.48 0.95
CA GLY A 52 -15.50 7.29 1.37
C GLY A 52 -15.53 8.72 0.83
N CYS A 53 -14.38 9.40 0.74
CA CYS A 53 -14.34 10.84 0.39
C CYS A 53 -13.51 11.18 -0.86
N GLY A 54 -12.81 10.21 -1.44
CA GLY A 54 -11.92 10.44 -2.60
C GLY A 54 -10.61 11.17 -2.26
N GLY A 55 -10.37 11.52 -1.00
CA GLY A 55 -9.14 12.17 -0.59
C GLY A 55 -7.92 11.27 -0.81
N ALA A 56 -6.82 11.84 -1.30
CA ALA A 56 -5.58 11.09 -1.52
C ALA A 56 -5.04 10.49 -0.21
N VAL A 57 -4.68 9.22 -0.25
CA VAL A 57 -4.03 8.52 0.86
C VAL A 57 -2.54 8.87 0.86
N ARG A 58 -2.01 9.22 2.03
CA ARG A 58 -0.59 9.53 2.24
C ARG A 58 -0.06 8.65 3.37
N ALA A 59 1.15 8.12 3.20
CA ALA A 59 1.88 7.46 4.27
C ALA A 59 2.62 8.52 5.11
N GLU A 60 2.44 8.48 6.43
CA GLU A 60 3.11 9.37 7.38
C GLU A 60 3.64 8.56 8.56
N LEU A 61 4.83 8.92 9.05
CA LEU A 61 5.35 8.39 10.30
C LEU A 61 4.74 9.17 11.46
N ARG A 62 4.26 8.45 12.47
CA ARG A 62 3.72 9.04 13.70
C ARG A 62 4.30 8.34 14.92
N CYS A 63 4.57 9.10 15.98
CA CYS A 63 4.86 8.49 17.27
C CYS A 63 3.57 8.02 17.95
N ASP A 64 3.71 7.23 19.03
CA ASP A 64 2.61 6.75 19.87
C ASP A 64 1.76 7.87 20.50
N LYS A 65 2.32 9.08 20.61
CA LYS A 65 1.61 10.29 21.07
C LYS A 65 0.89 11.07 19.95
N GLY A 66 0.94 10.59 18.71
CA GLY A 66 0.20 11.15 17.58
C GLY A 66 0.87 12.30 16.82
N HIS A 67 2.12 12.66 17.16
CA HIS A 67 2.88 13.65 16.38
C HIS A 67 3.30 13.08 15.02
N SER A 68 3.18 13.88 13.95
CA SER A 68 3.84 13.57 12.67
C SER A 68 5.35 13.77 12.79
N LEU A 69 6.14 12.82 12.28
CA LEU A 69 7.59 12.83 12.37
C LEU A 69 8.24 13.10 11.02
N ALA A 70 9.22 13.99 10.99
CA ALA A 70 10.21 14.04 9.93
C ALA A 70 11.36 13.07 10.22
N VAL A 71 12.21 12.80 9.22
CA VAL A 71 13.37 11.91 9.35
C VAL A 71 14.30 12.34 10.49
N GLY A 72 14.43 13.65 10.74
CA GLY A 72 15.25 14.18 11.83
C GLY A 72 14.67 14.02 13.24
N ASP A 73 13.39 13.63 13.36
CA ASP A 73 12.71 13.43 14.65
C ASP A 73 12.80 11.97 15.15
N ILE A 74 13.60 11.13 14.48
CA ILE A 74 13.65 9.68 14.70
C ILE A 74 15.02 9.26 15.21
N ASP A 75 15.06 8.78 16.45
CA ASP A 75 16.23 8.14 17.03
C ASP A 75 16.20 6.63 16.81
N LEU A 76 17.30 6.06 16.30
CA LEU A 76 17.48 4.61 16.19
C LEU A 76 18.07 4.07 17.49
N VAL A 77 17.20 3.51 18.34
CA VAL A 77 17.58 2.93 19.63
C VAL A 77 17.57 1.41 19.56
N ALA A 78 18.61 0.76 20.09
CA ALA A 78 18.62 -0.69 20.25
C ALA A 78 17.58 -1.09 21.31
N ARG A 79 16.70 -2.05 20.97
CA ARG A 79 15.80 -2.64 21.97
C ARG A 79 16.63 -3.61 22.82
N PRO A 80 16.62 -3.50 24.17
CA PRO A 80 17.27 -4.50 25.00
C PRO A 80 16.64 -5.86 24.71
N GLU A 81 17.46 -6.90 24.58
CA GLU A 81 16.91 -8.25 24.50
C GLU A 81 16.11 -8.53 25.77
N THR A 82 14.81 -8.75 25.63
CA THR A 82 14.04 -9.36 26.71
C THR A 82 14.56 -10.77 26.89
N ALA A 83 15.34 -11.01 27.95
CA ALA A 83 15.64 -12.35 28.41
C ALA A 83 14.29 -13.05 28.67
N SER A 84 14.08 -14.16 27.96
CA SER A 84 12.84 -14.92 27.97
C SER A 84 12.64 -15.70 29.26
#